data_AF-A0A5F8HC47-F1
#
_entry.id   AF-A0A5F8HC47-F1
#
_cell.length_a   1.000
_cell.length_b   1.000
_cell.length_c   1.000
_cell.angle_alpha   90.00
_cell.angle_beta   90.00
_cell.angle_gamma   90.00
#
_symmetry.space_group_name_H-M   'P 1'
#
loop_
_entity.id
_entity.type
_entity.pdbx_description
1 polymer ?
#
loop_
_entity_poly.entity_id
_entity_poly.type
_entity_poly.pdbx_seq_one_letter_code
_entity_poly.pdbx_strand_id
1 'polypeptide(L)'
;GSGHGTGHGQSRDKSVVNKMQQKYWRTKQALIKATGKKEDEHVVASDADLDAKLELFHSIQRTCMELLKAIELYQKRICFLSPEESELGRFLRSQGSQDKTRAGKMMQATGKALCFSSQQRLALRSPLCRLYQEVETFRYRAISDTWLTVNRMEQYRTEYRGALLWMKDVSQELDPDLLKQMEKFRKVGGQARAEGCPREEACPGPRADTGGQMPRWVRLQQRRMRGRAGAASGGL
;
A
#
# COMPACT_ATOMS: atom_id res chain seq x y z
N GLY A 1 40.22 19.79 48.74
CA GLY A 1 40.74 19.60 47.38
C GLY A 1 39.91 18.56 46.67
N SER A 2 39.49 18.90 45.45
CA SER A 2 38.95 18.05 44.37
C SER A 2 37.61 17.34 44.57
N GLY A 3 36.62 17.86 43.84
CA GLY A 3 35.29 17.31 43.68
C GLY A 3 35.20 16.24 42.59
N HIS A 4 34.16 15.42 42.73
CA HIS A 4 33.71 14.45 41.74
C HIS A 4 33.04 15.18 40.55
N GLY A 5 33.57 14.97 39.34
CA GLY A 5 33.02 15.47 38.08
C GLY A 5 32.31 14.36 37.29
N THR A 6 31.07 14.63 36.92
CA THR A 6 30.05 13.74 36.36
C THR A 6 30.24 13.39 34.88
N GLY A 7 30.17 12.09 34.54
CA GLY A 7 30.26 11.56 33.17
C GLY A 7 28.91 11.53 32.42
N HIS A 8 28.31 12.69 32.13
CA HIS A 8 27.03 12.76 31.41
C HIS A 8 27.10 13.20 29.91
N GLY A 9 28.29 13.47 29.36
CA GLY A 9 28.43 13.96 27.97
C GLY A 9 28.38 12.90 26.86
N GLN A 10 28.90 11.68 27.08
CA GLN A 10 29.12 10.72 25.97
C GLN A 10 27.85 9.99 25.47
N SER A 11 26.78 9.91 26.26
CA SER A 11 25.57 9.15 25.88
C SER A 11 24.68 9.92 24.89
N ARG A 12 24.64 11.25 25.02
CA ARG A 12 23.78 12.13 24.22
C ARG A 12 24.30 12.31 22.79
N ASP A 13 25.62 12.45 22.62
CA ASP A 13 26.25 12.57 21.29
C ASP A 13 26.20 11.26 20.50
N LYS A 14 26.39 10.11 21.17
CA LYS A 14 26.20 8.78 20.55
C LYS A 14 24.76 8.58 20.05
N SER A 15 23.77 9.20 20.71
CA SER A 15 22.35 9.15 20.30
C SER A 15 22.06 10.00 19.06
N VAL A 16 22.65 11.19 18.94
CA VAL A 16 22.47 12.07 17.76
C VAL A 16 23.14 11.47 16.52
N VAL A 17 24.36 10.95 16.67
CA VAL A 17 25.09 10.26 15.60
C VAL A 17 24.32 9.02 15.12
N ASN A 18 23.75 8.24 16.06
CA ASN A 18 22.96 7.07 15.72
C ASN A 18 21.68 7.44 14.93
N LYS A 19 20.98 8.52 15.32
CA LYS A 19 19.82 9.04 14.57
C LYS A 19 20.19 9.54 13.19
N MET A 20 21.35 10.20 13.03
CA MET A 20 21.85 10.61 11.71
C MET A 20 22.16 9.41 10.82
N GLN A 21 22.80 8.37 11.37
CA GLN A 21 23.09 7.13 10.63
C GLN A 21 21.80 6.42 10.21
N GLN A 22 20.81 6.31 11.11
CA GLN A 22 19.51 5.74 10.78
C GLN A 22 18.84 6.48 9.61
N LYS A 23 18.81 7.82 9.66
CA LYS A 23 18.27 8.64 8.56
C LYS A 23 19.06 8.42 7.26
N TYR A 24 20.38 8.37 7.32
CA TYR A 24 21.22 8.09 6.17
C TYR A 24 20.87 6.75 5.51
N TRP A 25 20.79 5.67 6.29
CA TRP A 25 20.52 4.33 5.77
C TRP A 25 19.09 4.16 5.26
N ARG A 26 18.11 4.79 5.92
CA ARG A 26 16.73 4.88 5.41
C ARG A 26 16.69 5.58 4.06
N THR A 27 17.34 6.73 3.93
CA THR A 27 17.39 7.49 2.67
C THR A 27 18.14 6.74 1.58
N LYS A 28 19.24 6.08 1.92
CA LYS A 28 20.01 5.24 1.00
C LYS A 28 19.17 4.07 0.48
N GLN A 29 18.40 3.40 1.34
CA GLN A 29 17.48 2.35 0.94
C GLN A 29 16.37 2.86 0.01
N ALA A 30 15.77 4.01 0.33
CA ALA A 30 14.77 4.63 -0.55
C ALA A 30 15.34 4.95 -1.94
N LEU A 31 16.58 5.44 -2.01
CA LEU A 31 17.28 5.72 -3.26
C LEU A 31 17.57 4.44 -4.06
N ILE A 32 18.01 3.36 -3.39
CA ILE A 32 18.26 2.06 -4.03
C ILE A 32 16.98 1.54 -4.70
N LYS A 33 15.86 1.57 -3.98
CA LYS A 33 14.54 1.19 -4.51
C LYS A 33 14.15 2.06 -5.71
N ALA A 34 14.32 3.38 -5.60
CA ALA A 34 13.97 4.32 -6.68
C ALA A 34 14.87 4.21 -7.93
N THR A 35 16.14 3.82 -7.76
CA THR A 35 17.12 3.70 -8.85
C THR A 35 17.21 2.31 -9.45
N GLY A 36 16.46 1.33 -8.93
CA GLY A 36 16.43 -0.04 -9.45
C GLY A 36 17.76 -0.80 -9.26
N LYS A 37 18.60 -0.38 -8.31
CA LYS A 37 19.86 -1.08 -8.00
C LYS A 37 19.56 -2.46 -7.43
N LYS A 38 20.40 -3.45 -7.74
CA LYS A 38 20.22 -4.84 -7.28
C LYS A 38 20.17 -4.89 -5.74
N GLU A 39 19.03 -5.29 -5.21
CA GLU A 39 18.84 -5.52 -3.78
C GLU A 39 19.19 -6.96 -3.38
N ASP A 40 19.25 -7.22 -2.09
CA ASP A 40 19.56 -8.54 -1.57
C ASP A 40 18.41 -9.52 -1.84
N GLU A 41 18.71 -10.63 -2.52
CA GLU A 41 17.73 -11.58 -3.05
C GLU A 41 16.82 -12.19 -1.97
N HIS A 42 17.34 -12.43 -0.75
CA HIS A 42 16.46 -12.97 0.30
C HIS A 42 15.58 -11.90 0.94
N VAL A 43 15.98 -10.62 0.93
CA VAL A 43 15.08 -9.53 1.35
C VAL A 43 13.96 -9.36 0.33
N VAL A 44 14.28 -9.42 -0.96
CA VAL A 44 13.29 -9.34 -2.05
C VAL A 44 12.32 -10.52 -1.98
N ALA A 45 12.82 -11.75 -1.85
CA ALA A 45 11.97 -12.93 -1.73
C ALA A 45 11.06 -12.90 -0.50
N SER A 46 11.53 -12.33 0.62
CA SER A 46 10.73 -12.18 1.84
C SER A 46 9.55 -11.21 1.66
N ASP A 47 9.66 -10.23 0.78
CA ASP A 47 8.61 -9.21 0.58
C ASP A 47 7.61 -9.60 -0.52
N ALA A 48 7.86 -10.65 -1.28
CA ALA A 48 7.07 -11.02 -2.45
C ALA A 48 5.56 -11.18 -2.14
N ASP A 49 5.21 -11.82 -1.03
CA ASP A 49 3.81 -11.97 -0.61
C ASP A 49 3.16 -10.63 -0.22
N LEU A 50 3.92 -9.75 0.43
CA LEU A 50 3.46 -8.41 0.77
C LEU A 50 3.27 -7.56 -0.48
N ASP A 51 4.22 -7.59 -1.43
CA ASP A 51 4.14 -6.85 -2.68
C ASP A 51 2.91 -7.30 -3.50
N ALA A 52 2.62 -8.60 -3.58
CA ALA A 52 1.41 -9.11 -4.24
C ALA A 52 0.12 -8.56 -3.60
N LYS A 53 0.06 -8.46 -2.27
CA LYS A 53 -1.08 -7.86 -1.54
C LYS A 53 -1.20 -6.36 -1.80
N LEU A 54 -0.08 -5.64 -1.92
CA LEU A 54 -0.07 -4.21 -2.25
C LEU A 54 -0.52 -3.95 -3.68
N GLU A 55 -0.10 -4.78 -4.63
CA GLU A 55 -0.57 -4.72 -6.01
C GLU A 55 -2.09 -4.93 -6.10
N LEU A 56 -2.61 -5.93 -5.36
CA LEU A 56 -4.05 -6.15 -5.27
C LEU A 56 -4.76 -4.93 -4.66
N PHE A 57 -4.24 -4.38 -3.57
CA PHE A 57 -4.80 -3.19 -2.96
C PHE A 57 -4.87 -2.02 -3.95
N HIS A 58 -3.76 -1.71 -4.64
CA HIS A 58 -3.73 -0.65 -5.64
C HIS A 58 -4.68 -0.90 -6.83
N SER A 59 -4.83 -2.16 -7.24
CA SER A 59 -5.82 -2.56 -8.24
C SER A 59 -7.24 -2.24 -7.79
N ILE A 60 -7.60 -2.57 -6.55
CA ILE A 60 -8.90 -2.21 -5.96
C ILE A 60 -9.10 -0.69 -5.96
N GLN A 61 -8.10 0.10 -5.54
CA GLN A 61 -8.20 1.57 -5.55
C GLN A 61 -8.52 2.12 -6.95
N ARG A 62 -7.80 1.62 -7.96
CA ARG A 62 -7.93 2.05 -9.35
C ARG A 62 -9.28 1.66 -9.93
N THR A 63 -9.63 0.38 -9.82
CA THR A 63 -10.86 -0.16 -10.40
C THR A 63 -12.11 0.42 -9.77
N CYS A 64 -12.12 0.73 -8.46
CA CYS A 64 -13.23 1.46 -7.85
C CYS A 64 -13.40 2.87 -8.43
N MET A 65 -12.31 3.57 -8.76
CA MET A 65 -12.40 4.90 -9.40
C MET A 65 -12.88 4.80 -10.85
N GLU A 66 -12.42 3.80 -11.58
CA GLU A 66 -12.88 3.52 -12.95
C GLU A 66 -14.37 3.15 -12.97
N LEU A 67 -14.83 2.38 -11.99
CA LEU A 67 -16.24 2.03 -11.83
C LEU A 67 -17.11 3.28 -11.59
N LEU A 68 -16.68 4.21 -10.74
CA LEU A 68 -17.40 5.48 -10.54
C LEU A 68 -17.53 6.26 -11.85
N LYS A 69 -16.44 6.41 -12.60
CA LYS A 69 -16.46 7.08 -13.91
C LYS A 69 -17.39 6.39 -14.91
N ALA A 70 -17.40 5.06 -14.91
CA ALA A 70 -18.30 4.30 -15.77
C ALA A 70 -19.77 4.51 -15.38
N ILE A 71 -20.09 4.51 -14.08
CA ILE A 71 -21.44 4.78 -13.57
C ILE A 71 -21.89 6.20 -13.95
N GLU A 72 -21.04 7.21 -13.77
CA GLU A 72 -21.34 8.60 -14.17
C GLU A 72 -21.61 8.72 -15.67
N LEU A 73 -20.75 8.11 -16.50
CA LEU A 73 -20.92 8.12 -17.95
C LEU A 73 -22.23 7.44 -18.36
N TYR A 74 -22.57 6.33 -17.72
CA TYR A 74 -23.80 5.59 -18.01
C TYR A 74 -25.04 6.37 -17.59
N GLN A 75 -25.03 6.98 -16.40
CA GLN A 75 -26.08 7.89 -15.95
C GLN A 75 -26.26 9.05 -16.95
N LYS A 76 -25.17 9.69 -17.36
CA LYS A 76 -25.20 10.77 -18.37
C LYS A 76 -25.90 10.30 -19.65
N ARG A 77 -25.48 9.16 -20.21
CA ARG A 77 -26.08 8.59 -21.43
C ARG A 77 -27.57 8.29 -21.28
N ILE A 78 -27.99 7.70 -20.16
CA ILE A 78 -29.41 7.44 -19.88
C ILE A 78 -30.23 8.74 -19.88
N CYS A 79 -29.69 9.80 -19.26
CA CYS A 79 -30.36 11.10 -19.15
C CYS A 79 -30.53 11.79 -20.50
N PHE A 80 -29.58 11.63 -21.42
CA PHE A 80 -29.66 12.23 -22.75
C PHE A 80 -30.48 11.37 -23.71
N LEU A 81 -30.24 10.05 -23.77
CA LEU A 81 -30.86 9.20 -24.79
C LEU A 81 -32.35 8.92 -24.51
N SER A 82 -32.74 8.81 -23.24
CA SER A 82 -34.11 8.40 -22.90
C SER A 82 -35.17 9.46 -23.23
N PRO A 83 -34.94 10.77 -23.00
CA PRO A 83 -35.86 11.81 -23.46
C PRO A 83 -36.02 11.82 -24.98
N GLU A 84 -34.93 11.74 -25.74
CA GLU A 84 -34.94 11.72 -27.22
C GLU A 84 -35.75 10.52 -27.76
N GLU A 85 -35.50 9.32 -27.22
CA GLU A 85 -36.28 8.13 -27.61
C GLU A 85 -37.76 8.25 -27.23
N SER A 86 -38.06 8.88 -26.09
CA SER A 86 -39.44 9.13 -25.66
C SER A 86 -40.15 10.11 -26.58
N GLU A 87 -39.44 11.14 -27.05
CA GLU A 87 -39.96 12.15 -27.96
C GLU A 87 -40.25 11.57 -29.33
N LEU A 88 -39.33 10.76 -29.88
CA LEU A 88 -39.57 10.00 -31.09
C LEU A 88 -40.78 9.07 -30.93
N GLY A 89 -40.91 8.39 -29.78
CA GLY A 89 -42.06 7.55 -29.48
C GLY A 89 -43.39 8.32 -29.46
N ARG A 90 -43.41 9.52 -28.86
CA ARG A 90 -44.58 10.42 -28.87
C ARG A 90 -44.90 10.91 -30.28
N PHE A 91 -43.90 11.28 -31.06
CA PHE A 91 -44.05 11.71 -32.44
C PHE A 91 -44.70 10.62 -33.30
N LEU A 92 -44.18 9.39 -33.27
CA LEU A 92 -44.74 8.27 -34.03
C LEU A 92 -46.19 7.95 -33.62
N ARG A 93 -46.53 8.06 -32.34
CA ARG A 93 -47.92 7.89 -31.89
C ARG A 93 -48.84 8.99 -32.41
N SER A 94 -48.37 10.24 -32.45
CA SER A 94 -49.13 11.36 -33.02
C SER A 94 -49.38 11.17 -34.52
N GLN A 95 -48.34 10.87 -35.29
CA GLN A 95 -48.46 10.61 -36.73
C GLN A 95 -49.32 9.37 -37.02
N GLY A 96 -49.08 8.28 -36.28
CA GLY A 96 -49.84 7.05 -36.42
C GLY A 96 -51.32 7.17 -36.04
N SER A 97 -51.71 8.19 -35.27
CA SER A 97 -53.13 8.47 -34.96
C SER A 97 -53.87 9.14 -36.12
N GLN A 98 -53.14 9.87 -36.98
CA GLN A 98 -53.67 10.54 -38.17
C GLN A 98 -53.77 9.58 -39.36
N ASP A 99 -52.92 8.55 -39.39
CA ASP A 99 -52.91 7.52 -40.44
C ASP A 99 -53.79 6.30 -40.06
N LYS A 100 -54.89 6.09 -40.80
CA LYS A 100 -55.83 4.97 -40.58
C LYS A 100 -55.38 3.65 -41.22
N THR A 101 -54.28 3.65 -41.98
CA THR A 101 -53.76 2.46 -42.65
C THR A 101 -53.07 1.50 -41.67
N ARG A 102 -52.58 0.36 -42.17
CA ARG A 102 -51.74 -0.55 -41.41
C ARG A 102 -50.44 0.13 -40.93
N ALA A 103 -49.90 1.08 -41.69
CA ALA A 103 -48.70 1.80 -41.32
C ALA A 103 -48.92 2.64 -40.06
N GLY A 104 -50.04 3.37 -39.95
CA GLY A 104 -50.40 4.11 -38.74
C GLY A 104 -50.53 3.23 -37.48
N LYS A 105 -51.14 2.04 -37.60
CA LYS A 105 -51.17 1.06 -36.50
C LYS A 105 -49.76 0.61 -36.09
N MET A 106 -48.87 0.37 -37.04
CA MET A 106 -47.47 0.03 -36.78
C MET A 106 -46.73 1.19 -36.10
N MET A 107 -46.92 2.43 -36.57
CA MET A 107 -46.32 3.61 -35.95
C MET A 107 -46.74 3.78 -34.48
N GLN A 108 -48.03 3.59 -34.17
CA GLN A 108 -48.51 3.65 -32.78
C GLN A 108 -47.90 2.56 -31.89
N ALA A 109 -47.82 1.33 -32.40
CA ALA A 109 -47.21 0.21 -31.67
C ALA A 109 -45.71 0.46 -31.42
N THR A 110 -44.97 0.87 -32.44
CA THR A 110 -43.55 1.24 -32.34
C THR A 110 -43.36 2.39 -31.36
N GLY A 111 -44.17 3.45 -31.46
CA GLY A 111 -44.05 4.59 -30.56
C GLY A 111 -44.35 4.22 -29.10
N LYS A 112 -45.31 3.32 -28.85
CA LYS A 112 -45.54 2.77 -27.50
C LYS A 112 -44.33 1.99 -26.99
N ALA A 113 -43.71 1.17 -27.84
CA ALA A 113 -42.52 0.40 -27.49
C ALA A 113 -41.32 1.31 -27.14
N LEU A 114 -41.08 2.36 -27.93
CA LEU A 114 -40.02 3.34 -27.67
C LEU A 114 -40.23 4.08 -26.34
N CYS A 115 -41.45 4.58 -26.07
CA CYS A 115 -41.75 5.22 -24.79
C CYS A 115 -41.61 4.27 -23.60
N PHE A 116 -41.94 2.99 -23.76
CA PHE A 116 -41.78 2.01 -22.70
C PHE A 116 -40.29 1.71 -22.44
N SER A 117 -39.52 1.44 -23.50
CA SER A 117 -38.07 1.22 -23.44
C SER A 117 -37.34 2.38 -22.75
N SER A 118 -37.66 3.62 -23.13
CA SER A 118 -37.05 4.81 -22.53
C SER A 118 -37.36 4.96 -21.03
N GLN A 119 -38.59 4.66 -20.61
CA GLN A 119 -38.99 4.66 -19.20
C GLN A 119 -38.24 3.60 -18.39
N GLN A 120 -38.08 2.39 -18.95
CA GLN A 120 -37.30 1.33 -18.29
C GLN A 120 -35.84 1.74 -18.10
N ARG A 121 -35.22 2.38 -19.10
CA ARG A 121 -33.85 2.90 -18.95
C ARG A 121 -33.77 4.01 -17.89
N LEU A 122 -34.75 4.92 -17.83
CA LEU A 122 -34.78 5.95 -16.80
C LEU A 122 -34.95 5.38 -15.39
N ALA A 123 -35.67 4.26 -15.24
CA ALA A 123 -35.81 3.58 -13.96
C ALA A 123 -34.47 3.11 -13.38
N LEU A 124 -33.45 2.88 -14.22
CA LEU A 124 -32.09 2.52 -13.79
C LEU A 124 -31.35 3.67 -13.08
N ARG A 125 -31.82 4.92 -13.17
CA ARG A 125 -31.14 6.06 -12.54
C ARG A 125 -31.03 5.92 -11.03
N SER A 126 -32.10 5.50 -10.37
CA SER A 126 -32.13 5.33 -8.91
C SER A 126 -31.10 4.29 -8.43
N PRO A 127 -31.09 3.05 -8.94
CA PRO A 127 -30.09 2.06 -8.53
C PRO A 127 -28.65 2.47 -8.91
N LEU A 128 -28.44 3.14 -10.04
CA LEU A 128 -27.10 3.64 -10.42
C LEU A 128 -26.59 4.74 -9.47
N CYS A 129 -27.48 5.66 -9.05
CA CYS A 129 -27.13 6.70 -8.09
C CYS A 129 -26.75 6.09 -6.73
N ARG A 130 -27.52 5.08 -6.28
CA ARG A 130 -27.20 4.34 -5.05
C ARG A 130 -25.86 3.61 -5.15
N LEU A 131 -25.62 2.89 -6.25
CA LEU A 131 -24.36 2.20 -6.49
C LEU A 131 -23.18 3.17 -6.48
N TYR A 132 -23.32 4.33 -7.13
CA TYR A 132 -22.31 5.38 -7.10
C TYR A 132 -21.96 5.78 -5.66
N GLN A 133 -22.97 6.08 -4.82
CA GLN A 133 -22.77 6.48 -3.43
C GLN A 133 -22.11 5.39 -2.58
N GLU A 134 -22.49 4.13 -2.79
CA GLU A 134 -21.90 2.98 -2.09
C GLU A 134 -20.42 2.80 -2.44
N VAL A 135 -20.07 2.86 -3.73
CA VAL A 135 -18.67 2.77 -4.19
C VAL A 135 -17.87 3.98 -3.71
N GLU A 136 -18.44 5.19 -3.77
CA GLU A 136 -17.81 6.42 -3.30
C GLU A 136 -17.52 6.35 -1.80
N THR A 137 -18.50 5.91 -0.99
CA THR A 137 -18.34 5.72 0.44
C THR A 137 -17.28 4.68 0.76
N PHE A 138 -17.28 3.54 0.05
CA PHE A 138 -16.26 2.50 0.20
C PHE A 138 -14.85 3.05 -0.06
N ARG A 139 -14.68 3.85 -1.11
CA ARG A 139 -13.39 4.51 -1.41
C ARG A 139 -12.98 5.48 -0.31
N TYR A 140 -13.85 6.41 0.07
CA TYR A 140 -13.50 7.44 1.04
C TYR A 140 -13.28 6.89 2.45
N ARG A 141 -13.92 5.78 2.81
CA ARG A 141 -13.77 5.16 4.12
C ARG A 141 -12.76 4.02 4.10
N ALA A 142 -13.14 2.87 3.53
CA ALA A 142 -12.36 1.63 3.65
C ALA A 142 -11.01 1.73 2.93
N ILE A 143 -11.00 2.27 1.71
CA ILE A 143 -9.75 2.39 0.95
C ILE A 143 -8.82 3.43 1.59
N SER A 144 -9.34 4.60 1.98
CA SER A 144 -8.54 5.64 2.64
C SER A 144 -7.92 5.16 3.95
N ASP A 145 -8.70 4.46 4.80
CA ASP A 145 -8.21 3.92 6.07
C ASP A 145 -7.11 2.88 5.84
N THR A 146 -7.36 1.93 4.93
CA THR A 146 -6.37 0.92 4.55
C THR A 146 -5.10 1.58 3.99
N TRP A 147 -5.24 2.63 3.19
CA TRP A 147 -4.10 3.36 2.63
C TRP A 147 -3.22 3.99 3.72
N LEU A 148 -3.81 4.56 4.78
CA LEU A 148 -3.04 5.11 5.90
C LEU A 148 -2.22 4.02 6.60
N THR A 149 -2.82 2.85 6.83
CA THR A 149 -2.17 1.71 7.46
C THR A 149 -1.07 1.12 6.56
N VAL A 150 -1.34 0.94 5.27
CA VAL A 150 -0.34 0.52 4.27
C VAL A 150 0.81 1.51 4.19
N ASN A 151 0.56 2.81 4.19
CA ASN A 151 1.60 3.83 4.10
C ASN A 151 2.51 3.82 5.34
N ARG A 152 1.95 3.63 6.54
CA ARG A 152 2.74 3.44 7.77
C ARG A 152 3.59 2.17 7.68
N MET A 153 3.00 1.07 7.24
CA MET A 153 3.69 -0.20 7.06
C MET A 153 4.85 -0.08 6.04
N GLU A 154 4.64 0.57 4.89
CA GLU A 154 5.69 0.84 3.88
C GLU A 154 6.87 1.64 4.43
N GLN A 155 6.60 2.58 5.34
CA GLN A 155 7.64 3.33 6.03
C GLN A 155 8.47 2.41 6.94
N TYR A 156 7.83 1.57 7.76
CA TYR A 156 8.52 0.59 8.59
C TYR A 156 9.33 -0.41 7.76
N ARG A 157 8.78 -0.88 6.63
CA ARG A 157 9.50 -1.74 5.68
C ARG A 157 10.78 -1.08 5.16
N THR A 158 10.70 0.19 4.78
CA THR A 158 11.85 0.96 4.29
C THR A 158 12.89 1.18 5.38
N GLU A 159 12.45 1.48 6.62
CA GLU A 159 13.33 1.60 7.78
C GLU A 159 14.04 0.29 8.09
N TYR A 160 13.29 -0.81 8.16
CA TYR A 160 13.81 -2.14 8.40
C TYR A 160 14.84 -2.56 7.34
N ARG A 161 14.53 -2.36 6.05
CA ARG A 161 15.49 -2.63 4.96
C ARG A 161 16.73 -1.75 5.06
N GLY A 162 16.58 -0.47 5.42
CA GLY A 162 17.70 0.43 5.70
C GLY A 162 18.58 -0.07 6.84
N ALA A 163 17.98 -0.54 7.93
CA ALA A 163 18.71 -1.15 9.04
C ALA A 163 19.44 -2.42 8.62
N LEU A 164 18.82 -3.31 7.84
CA LEU A 164 19.49 -4.51 7.30
C LEU A 164 20.68 -4.15 6.40
N LEU A 165 20.52 -3.13 5.54
CA LEU A 165 21.59 -2.63 4.69
C LEU A 165 22.75 -2.09 5.53
N TRP A 166 22.43 -1.35 6.61
CA TRP A 166 23.42 -0.88 7.57
C TRP A 166 24.15 -2.03 8.28
N MET A 167 23.42 -3.06 8.71
CA MET A 167 24.03 -4.25 9.34
C MET A 167 24.98 -4.97 8.39
N LYS A 168 24.64 -5.03 7.10
CA LYS A 168 25.48 -5.66 6.07
C LYS A 168 26.79 -4.88 5.88
N ASP A 169 26.70 -3.57 5.75
CA ASP A 169 27.85 -2.66 5.59
C ASP A 169 28.81 -2.74 6.79
N VAL A 170 28.28 -2.57 8.01
CA VAL A 170 29.07 -2.70 9.25
C VAL A 170 29.67 -4.08 9.41
N SER A 171 29.10 -5.13 8.82
CA SER A 171 29.66 -6.48 8.93
C SER A 171 30.67 -6.85 7.85
N GLN A 172 30.83 -6.03 6.79
CA GLN A 172 31.82 -6.24 5.73
C GLN A 172 33.14 -5.49 6.01
N GLU A 173 33.13 -4.40 6.77
CA GLU A 173 34.33 -3.72 7.28
C GLU A 173 34.96 -4.52 8.44
N LEU A 174 35.73 -5.59 8.19
CA LEU A 174 36.48 -6.28 9.25
C LEU A 174 37.90 -5.70 9.37
N ASP A 175 38.14 -4.85 10.38
CA ASP A 175 39.49 -4.49 10.88
C ASP A 175 39.44 -4.17 12.41
N PRO A 176 40.58 -4.13 13.14
CA PRO A 176 40.78 -4.73 14.46
C PRO A 176 40.27 -3.92 15.66
N ASP A 177 39.00 -3.52 15.67
CA ASP A 177 38.33 -2.97 16.85
C ASP A 177 37.00 -3.70 17.09
N LEU A 178 37.12 -5.02 17.24
CA LEU A 178 36.05 -6.01 17.26
C LEU A 178 34.96 -5.66 18.30
N LEU A 179 35.33 -5.10 19.46
CA LEU A 179 34.39 -4.74 20.52
C LEU A 179 33.46 -3.58 20.14
N LYS A 180 33.99 -2.48 19.57
CA LYS A 180 33.17 -1.34 19.13
C LYS A 180 32.23 -1.73 17.99
N GLN A 181 32.66 -2.64 17.13
CA GLN A 181 31.86 -3.13 16.02
C GLN A 181 30.76 -4.10 16.48
N MET A 182 31.02 -4.93 17.49
CA MET A 182 29.97 -5.75 18.13
C MET A 182 28.90 -4.88 18.81
N GLU A 183 29.28 -3.79 19.46
CA GLU A 183 28.30 -2.85 20.05
C GLU A 183 27.44 -2.18 18.98
N LYS A 184 28.04 -1.74 17.87
CA LYS A 184 27.29 -1.21 16.72
C LYS A 184 26.35 -2.28 16.14
N PHE A 185 26.83 -3.50 15.90
CA PHE A 185 26.00 -4.59 15.38
C PHE A 185 24.84 -4.97 16.31
N ARG A 186 25.07 -4.95 17.64
CA ARG A 186 24.02 -5.21 18.65
C ARG A 186 22.97 -4.11 18.64
N LYS A 187 23.38 -2.85 18.50
CA LYS A 187 22.46 -1.70 18.42
C LYS A 187 21.60 -1.78 17.16
N VAL A 188 22.23 -1.94 15.99
CA VAL A 188 21.48 -2.04 14.73
C VAL A 188 20.60 -3.30 14.71
N GLY A 189 21.08 -4.43 15.25
CA GLY A 189 20.29 -5.65 15.37
C GLY A 189 19.11 -5.57 16.34
N GLY A 190 19.25 -4.81 17.43
CA GLY A 190 18.13 -4.50 18.32
C GLY A 190 17.11 -3.56 17.66
N GLN A 191 17.60 -2.61 16.87
CA GLN A 191 16.78 -1.64 16.15
C GLN A 191 16.01 -2.27 15.00
N ALA A 192 16.65 -3.13 14.17
CA ALA A 192 15.96 -3.89 13.14
C ALA A 192 14.85 -4.79 13.72
N ARG A 193 15.04 -5.33 14.94
CA ARG A 193 13.99 -6.10 15.62
C ARG A 193 12.84 -5.24 16.13
N ALA A 194 13.13 -4.02 16.57
CA ALA A 194 12.11 -3.06 17.01
C ALA A 194 11.31 -2.48 15.83
N GLU A 195 11.96 -2.23 14.69
CA GLU A 195 11.34 -1.69 13.47
C GLU A 195 10.59 -2.77 12.67
N GLY A 196 11.03 -4.03 12.74
CA GLY A 196 10.39 -5.17 12.07
C GLY A 196 9.19 -5.77 12.81
N CYS A 197 8.83 -5.26 14.00
CA CYS A 197 7.66 -5.71 14.77
C CYS A 197 6.75 -4.51 15.04
N PRO A 198 5.65 -4.33 14.30
CA PRO A 198 4.64 -3.36 14.67
C PRO A 198 4.08 -3.74 16.05
N ARG A 199 3.98 -2.79 16.99
CA ARG A 199 3.21 -3.03 18.23
C ARG A 199 1.80 -3.50 17.86
N GLU A 200 1.29 -4.45 18.62
CA GLU A 200 0.02 -5.20 18.44
C GLU A 200 -1.24 -4.34 18.18
N GLU A 201 -1.17 -3.03 18.40
CA GLU A 201 -2.29 -2.10 18.19
C GLU A 201 -2.53 -1.71 16.72
N ALA A 202 -1.61 -2.02 15.79
CA ALA A 202 -1.68 -1.51 14.41
C ALA A 202 -2.37 -2.41 13.36
N CYS A 203 -2.68 -3.67 13.67
CA CYS A 203 -3.28 -4.61 12.71
C CYS A 203 -4.27 -5.59 13.39
N PRO A 204 -5.61 -5.41 13.28
CA PRO A 204 -6.56 -6.44 13.67
C PRO A 204 -6.72 -7.44 12.52
N GLY A 205 -5.91 -8.49 12.50
CA GLY A 205 -5.98 -9.57 11.51
C GLY A 205 -5.44 -10.89 12.07
N PRO A 206 -5.89 -12.04 11.55
CA PRO A 206 -5.51 -13.35 12.09
C PRO A 206 -4.00 -13.56 11.96
N ARG A 207 -3.40 -14.05 13.05
CA ARG A 207 -1.94 -14.24 13.20
C ARG A 207 -1.38 -15.03 12.03
N ALA A 208 -0.60 -14.36 11.18
CA ALA A 208 0.41 -15.03 10.38
C ALA A 208 1.62 -15.25 11.30
N ASP A 209 1.93 -16.50 11.58
CA ASP A 209 3.11 -16.94 12.32
C ASP A 209 4.37 -16.77 11.46
N THR A 210 4.69 -15.52 11.12
CA THR A 210 6.02 -15.13 10.65
C THR A 210 6.63 -14.23 11.71
N GLY A 211 6.83 -14.80 12.91
CA GLY A 211 7.64 -14.16 13.93
C GLY A 211 8.96 -13.69 13.31
N GLY A 212 9.32 -12.43 13.57
CA GLY A 212 10.46 -11.70 13.00
C GLY A 212 11.81 -12.43 13.13
N GLN A 213 11.99 -13.45 12.30
CA GLN A 213 13.20 -14.23 12.22
C GLN A 213 14.18 -13.46 11.35
N MET A 214 15.22 -12.92 11.98
CA MET A 214 16.35 -12.32 11.26
C MET A 214 16.80 -13.24 10.10
N PRO A 215 17.11 -12.69 8.92
CA PRO A 215 17.52 -13.48 7.77
C PRO A 215 18.62 -14.49 8.12
N ARG A 216 18.61 -15.66 7.47
CA ARG A 216 19.52 -16.77 7.80
C ARG A 216 20.99 -16.34 7.77
N TRP A 217 21.39 -15.50 6.82
CA TRP A 217 22.75 -14.94 6.80
C TRP A 217 23.03 -14.08 8.03
N VAL A 218 22.07 -13.26 8.51
CA VAL A 218 22.27 -12.39 9.68
C VAL A 218 22.51 -13.25 10.91
N ARG A 219 21.79 -14.36 11.05
CA ARG A 219 21.99 -15.33 12.15
C ARG A 219 23.32 -16.06 12.05
N LEU A 220 23.71 -16.51 10.86
CA LEU A 220 24.99 -17.16 10.62
C LEU A 220 26.17 -16.20 10.86
N GLN A 221 26.01 -14.94 10.51
CA GLN A 221 27.00 -13.89 10.70
C GLN A 221 27.10 -13.48 12.17
N GLN A 222 25.98 -13.38 12.90
CA GLN A 222 25.99 -13.23 14.36
C GLN A 222 26.73 -14.38 15.05
N ARG A 223 26.56 -15.62 14.58
CA ARG A 223 27.29 -16.79 15.10
C ARG A 223 28.77 -16.74 14.77
N ARG A 224 29.14 -16.38 13.54
CA ARG A 224 30.54 -16.23 13.09
C ARG A 224 31.28 -15.12 13.85
N MET A 225 30.61 -13.99 14.07
CA MET A 225 31.10 -12.83 14.81
C MET A 225 31.27 -13.13 16.31
N ARG A 226 30.31 -13.84 16.94
CA ARG A 226 30.43 -14.31 18.34
C ARG A 226 31.54 -15.35 18.51
N GLY A 227 31.70 -16.27 17.56
CA GLY A 227 32.78 -17.26 17.57
C GLY A 227 34.17 -16.63 17.49
N ARG A 228 34.35 -15.58 16.67
CA ARG A 228 35.62 -14.83 16.57
C ARG A 228 35.90 -13.96 17.80
N ALA A 229 34.89 -13.37 18.43
CA ALA A 229 35.05 -12.62 19.68
C ALA A 229 35.40 -13.52 20.86
N GLY A 230 34.79 -14.72 20.95
CA GLY A 230 35.14 -15.73 21.96
C GLY A 230 36.58 -16.25 21.82
N ALA A 231 37.07 -16.38 20.59
CA ALA A 231 38.47 -16.75 20.32
C ALA A 231 39.47 -15.64 20.70
N ALA A 232 39.08 -14.36 20.62
CA ALA A 232 39.92 -13.23 21.03
C ALA A 232 39.96 -13.00 22.55
N SER A 233 38.96 -13.48 23.31
CA SER A 233 38.90 -13.37 24.78
C SER A 233 39.41 -14.62 25.53
N GLY A 234 39.67 -15.72 24.82
CA GLY A 234 40.15 -16.99 25.38
C GLY A 234 41.67 -17.20 25.29
N GLY A 235 42.42 -16.17 24.89
CA GLY A 235 43.88 -16.15 24.89
C GLY A 235 44.42 -15.22 25.97
N LEU A 236 44.31 -15.65 27.23
CA LEU A 236 45.09 -15.16 28.37
C LEU A 236 45.51 -16.38 29.19
#